data_AF-A0A0C3BFH1-F1
#
_entry.id   AF-A0A0C3BFH1-F1
#
_cell.length_a   1.000
_cell.length_b   1.000
_cell.length_c   1.000
_cell.angle_alpha   90.00
_cell.angle_beta   90.00
_cell.angle_gamma   90.00
#
_symmetry.space_group_name_H-M   'P 1'
#
loop_
_entity.id
_entity.type
_entity.pdbx_description
1 polymer ?
#
loop_
_entity_poly.entity_id
_entity_poly.type
_entity_poly.pdbx_seq_one_letter_code
_entity_poly.pdbx_strand_id
1 'polypeptide(L)'
;MRKAIITLENALTMLSSDPTQNRYRNLVNLGAAYMDRYEILKEDPKDLMRAVEFWEQAHDIAEALGFMKDSANKLLTSLAEALFYACEVGVAGVEAINCAIKHLVVVHAHCREEKRASTRYKTGQCYSALYTRLKNREDLDAAIENFRASTEGELDREERQSALTELSRTLAKKYDALRERIDLEEATQVCPNGRTGESR
;
A
#
# COMPACT_ATOMS: atom_id res chain seq x y z
N MET A 1 2.14 -16.37 -16.75
CA MET A 1 1.59 -16.28 -15.38
C MET A 1 1.21 -17.62 -14.78
N ARG A 2 0.15 -18.33 -15.22
CA ARG A 2 -0.24 -19.65 -14.65
C ARG A 2 0.91 -20.69 -14.65
N LYS A 3 1.66 -20.78 -15.75
CA LYS A 3 2.86 -21.63 -15.86
C LYS A 3 4.01 -21.19 -14.93
N ALA A 4 4.11 -19.89 -14.62
CA ALA A 4 5.15 -19.37 -13.73
C ALA A 4 4.84 -19.77 -12.29
N ILE A 5 3.60 -19.61 -11.84
CA ILE A 5 3.14 -20.05 -10.51
C ILE A 5 3.40 -21.54 -10.33
N ILE A 6 2.94 -22.40 -11.26
CA ILE A 6 3.15 -23.85 -11.17
C ILE A 6 4.64 -24.21 -11.10
N THR A 7 5.48 -23.57 -11.92
CA THR A 7 6.93 -23.82 -11.90
C THR A 7 7.55 -23.42 -10.56
N LEU A 8 7.14 -22.28 -10.02
CA LEU A 8 7.65 -21.77 -8.75
C LEU A 8 7.18 -22.62 -7.56
N GLU A 9 5.91 -23.05 -7.53
CA GLU A 9 5.35 -23.96 -6.53
C GLU A 9 6.11 -25.29 -6.53
N ASN A 10 6.32 -25.89 -7.72
CA ASN A 10 7.11 -27.11 -7.86
C ASN A 10 8.57 -26.93 -7.44
N ALA A 11 9.16 -25.76 -7.68
CA ALA A 11 10.51 -25.48 -7.19
C ALA A 11 10.52 -25.33 -5.66
N LEU A 12 9.48 -24.75 -5.06
CA LEU A 12 9.38 -24.59 -3.60
C LEU A 12 9.26 -25.95 -2.88
N THR A 13 8.55 -26.92 -3.47
CA THR A 13 8.44 -28.28 -2.90
C THR A 13 9.75 -29.07 -2.95
N MET A 14 10.66 -28.71 -3.87
CA MET A 14 11.98 -29.32 -4.00
C MET A 14 13.05 -28.66 -3.11
N LEU A 15 12.75 -27.46 -2.57
CA LEU A 15 13.65 -26.76 -1.64
C LEU A 15 13.43 -27.25 -0.21
N SER A 16 14.50 -27.28 0.59
CA SER A 16 14.36 -27.54 2.03
C SER A 16 13.57 -26.40 2.71
N SER A 17 13.10 -26.67 3.92
CA SER A 17 12.47 -25.66 4.79
C SER A 17 13.47 -24.67 5.39
N ASP A 18 14.77 -24.91 5.24
CA ASP A 18 15.79 -24.08 5.87
C ASP A 18 15.80 -22.67 5.26
N PRO A 19 16.07 -21.63 6.06
CA PRO A 19 16.26 -20.28 5.57
C PRO A 19 17.43 -20.23 4.58
N THR A 20 17.12 -20.11 3.30
CA THR A 20 18.12 -20.01 2.23
C THR A 20 17.76 -18.89 1.26
N GLN A 21 18.77 -18.31 0.62
CA GLN A 21 18.55 -17.25 -0.38
C GLN A 21 17.70 -17.73 -1.57
N ASN A 22 17.82 -19.01 -1.96
CA ASN A 22 17.01 -19.58 -3.03
C ASN A 22 15.55 -19.71 -2.63
N ARG A 23 15.26 -20.17 -1.41
CA ARG A 23 13.91 -20.23 -0.86
C ARG A 23 13.29 -18.85 -0.76
N TYR A 24 14.01 -17.88 -0.21
CA TYR A 24 13.58 -16.48 -0.18
C TYR A 24 13.18 -15.97 -1.58
N ARG A 25 14.07 -16.09 -2.58
CA ARG A 25 13.81 -15.59 -3.93
C ARG A 25 12.60 -16.27 -4.56
N ASN A 26 12.44 -17.57 -4.34
CA ASN A 26 11.30 -18.32 -4.84
C ASN A 26 9.99 -17.81 -4.23
N LEU A 27 9.95 -17.62 -2.90
CA LEU A 27 8.79 -17.10 -2.18
C LEU A 27 8.43 -15.66 -2.59
N VAL A 28 9.43 -14.77 -2.74
CA VAL A 28 9.21 -13.41 -3.25
C VAL A 28 8.57 -13.44 -4.64
N ASN A 29 9.08 -14.31 -5.52
CA ASN A 29 8.57 -14.44 -6.88
C ASN A 29 7.19 -15.10 -6.93
N LEU A 30 6.89 -16.04 -6.02
CA LEU A 30 5.55 -16.60 -5.88
C LEU A 30 4.56 -15.52 -5.49
N GLY A 31 4.87 -14.74 -4.45
CA GLY A 31 3.98 -13.67 -4.01
C GLY A 31 3.70 -12.67 -5.12
N ALA A 32 4.75 -12.26 -5.86
CA ALA A 32 4.60 -11.39 -7.02
C ALA A 32 3.74 -12.02 -8.13
N ALA A 33 3.94 -13.30 -8.43
CA ALA A 33 3.17 -13.98 -9.47
C ALA A 33 1.67 -14.12 -9.14
N TYR A 34 1.31 -14.29 -7.86
CA TYR A 34 -0.09 -14.27 -7.42
C TYR A 34 -0.66 -12.86 -7.45
N MET A 35 0.09 -11.86 -6.99
CA MET A 35 -0.33 -10.45 -7.06
C MET A 35 -0.59 -10.03 -8.51
N ASP A 36 0.35 -10.29 -9.42
CA ASP A 36 0.19 -10.00 -10.85
C ASP A 36 -1.05 -10.70 -11.44
N ARG A 37 -1.34 -11.93 -10.99
CA ARG A 37 -2.50 -12.70 -11.45
C ARG A 37 -3.80 -12.08 -11.02
N TYR A 38 -3.88 -11.67 -9.77
CA TYR A 38 -5.00 -10.91 -9.27
C TYR A 38 -5.14 -9.59 -10.06
N GLU A 39 -4.06 -8.84 -10.26
CA GLU A 39 -4.12 -7.52 -10.90
C GLU A 39 -4.54 -7.57 -12.37
N ILE A 40 -4.02 -8.53 -13.13
CA ILE A 40 -4.25 -8.64 -14.57
C ILE A 40 -5.60 -9.32 -14.87
N LEU A 41 -5.94 -10.38 -14.14
CA LEU A 41 -7.14 -11.16 -14.44
C LEU A 41 -8.37 -10.71 -13.63
N LYS A 42 -8.16 -10.07 -12.47
CA LYS A 42 -9.23 -9.72 -11.50
C LYS A 42 -10.12 -10.92 -11.14
N GLU A 43 -9.57 -12.13 -11.22
CA GLU A 43 -10.34 -13.39 -11.19
C GLU A 43 -10.55 -13.94 -9.78
N ASP A 44 -9.49 -14.12 -8.99
CA ASP A 44 -9.56 -14.77 -7.68
C ASP A 44 -8.94 -13.90 -6.58
N PRO A 45 -9.76 -13.24 -5.73
CA PRO A 45 -9.30 -12.50 -4.57
C PRO A 45 -8.43 -13.33 -3.60
N LYS A 46 -8.50 -14.67 -3.62
CA LYS A 46 -7.62 -15.53 -2.81
C LYS A 46 -6.15 -15.45 -3.22
N ASP A 47 -5.87 -14.99 -4.43
CA ASP A 47 -4.50 -14.76 -4.89
C ASP A 47 -3.80 -13.70 -4.03
N LEU A 48 -4.53 -12.69 -3.53
CA LEU A 48 -3.98 -11.71 -2.60
C LEU A 48 -3.55 -12.38 -1.29
N MET A 49 -4.35 -13.30 -0.75
CA MET A 49 -4.00 -14.03 0.46
C MET A 49 -2.81 -14.96 0.25
N ARG A 50 -2.69 -15.58 -0.94
CA ARG A 50 -1.49 -16.35 -1.31
C ARG A 50 -0.26 -15.46 -1.43
N ALA A 51 -0.41 -14.27 -2.01
CA ALA A 51 0.69 -13.32 -2.12
C ALA A 51 1.21 -12.92 -0.73
N VAL A 52 0.30 -12.59 0.20
CA VAL A 52 0.63 -12.31 1.61
C VAL A 52 1.35 -13.48 2.25
N GLU A 53 0.80 -14.70 2.17
CA GLU A 53 1.38 -15.91 2.78
C GLU A 53 2.83 -16.16 2.33
N PHE A 54 3.11 -16.03 1.03
CA PHE A 54 4.47 -16.26 0.53
C PHE A 54 5.42 -15.11 0.87
N TRP A 55 4.95 -13.87 0.88
CA TRP A 55 5.78 -12.73 1.26
C TRP A 55 6.05 -12.66 2.77
N GLU A 56 5.14 -13.11 3.63
CA GLU A 56 5.39 -13.26 5.07
C GLU A 56 6.50 -14.30 5.31
N GLN A 57 6.42 -15.47 4.68
CA GLN A 57 7.49 -16.46 4.76
C GLN A 57 8.83 -15.93 4.21
N ALA A 58 8.79 -15.13 3.13
CA ALA A 58 9.99 -14.48 2.61
C ALA A 58 10.55 -13.45 3.61
N HIS A 59 9.70 -12.75 4.35
CA HIS A 59 10.10 -11.78 5.35
C HIS A 59 10.83 -12.47 6.50
N ASP A 60 10.30 -13.57 7.02
CA ASP A 60 10.94 -14.38 8.07
C ASP A 60 12.34 -14.85 7.65
N ILE A 61 12.50 -15.30 6.40
CA ILE A 61 13.80 -15.71 5.88
C ILE A 61 14.74 -14.50 5.73
N ALA A 62 14.23 -13.34 5.29
CA ALA A 62 15.04 -12.14 5.15
C ALA A 62 15.61 -11.67 6.50
N GLU A 63 14.80 -11.76 7.57
CA GLU A 63 15.25 -11.49 8.94
C GLU A 63 16.30 -12.50 9.40
N ALA A 64 16.03 -13.80 9.22
CA ALA A 64 16.96 -14.86 9.60
C ALA A 64 18.33 -14.77 8.90
N LEU A 65 18.34 -14.32 7.64
CA LEU A 65 19.55 -14.16 6.83
C LEU A 65 20.19 -12.77 6.90
N GLY A 66 19.59 -11.82 7.64
CA GLY A 66 20.12 -10.47 7.81
C GLY A 66 20.21 -9.67 6.50
N PHE A 67 19.22 -9.79 5.62
CA PHE A 67 19.22 -9.06 4.35
C PHE A 67 19.20 -7.54 4.52
N MET A 68 19.77 -6.83 3.54
CA MET A 68 19.86 -5.37 3.56
C MET A 68 18.47 -4.72 3.64
N LYS A 69 18.39 -3.59 4.35
CA LYS A 69 17.16 -2.82 4.57
C LYS A 69 16.43 -2.47 3.27
N ASP A 70 17.14 -2.15 2.18
CA ASP A 70 16.51 -1.83 0.90
C ASP A 70 15.71 -3.01 0.30
N SER A 71 16.22 -4.24 0.44
CA SER A 71 15.52 -5.44 -0.04
C SER A 71 14.32 -5.77 0.84
N ALA A 72 14.48 -5.64 2.17
CA ALA A 72 13.39 -5.81 3.12
C ALA A 72 12.29 -4.77 2.89
N ASN A 73 12.63 -3.50 2.64
CA ASN A 73 11.66 -2.43 2.42
C ASN A 73 10.80 -2.66 1.17
N LYS A 74 11.37 -3.20 0.09
CA LYS A 74 10.61 -3.58 -1.11
C LYS A 74 9.58 -4.65 -0.80
N LEU A 75 10.00 -5.72 -0.11
CA LEU A 75 9.11 -6.79 0.31
C LEU A 75 7.98 -6.29 1.23
N LEU A 76 8.32 -5.47 2.22
CA LEU A 76 7.35 -4.87 3.15
C LEU A 76 6.35 -3.96 2.43
N THR A 77 6.77 -3.24 1.39
CA THR A 77 5.88 -2.42 0.56
C THR A 77 4.89 -3.31 -0.20
N SER A 78 5.37 -4.39 -0.82
CA SER A 78 4.51 -5.35 -1.52
C SER A 78 3.53 -6.07 -0.58
N LEU A 79 3.97 -6.45 0.63
CA LEU A 79 3.11 -6.97 1.69
C LEU A 79 1.99 -5.99 2.03
N ALA A 80 2.34 -4.72 2.28
CA ALA A 80 1.36 -3.70 2.61
C ALA A 80 0.32 -3.51 1.49
N GLU A 81 0.75 -3.52 0.23
CA GLU A 81 -0.15 -3.42 -0.92
C GLU A 81 -1.11 -4.61 -1.01
N ALA A 82 -0.61 -5.85 -0.91
CA ALA A 82 -1.49 -7.02 -0.96
C ALA A 82 -2.48 -7.06 0.22
N LEU A 83 -2.04 -6.70 1.44
CA LEU A 83 -2.91 -6.58 2.61
C LEU A 83 -4.00 -5.52 2.42
N PHE A 84 -3.61 -4.35 1.89
CA PHE A 84 -4.55 -3.28 1.56
C PHE A 84 -5.60 -3.76 0.54
N TYR A 85 -5.17 -4.31 -0.59
CA TYR A 85 -6.09 -4.80 -1.61
C TYR A 85 -6.96 -5.96 -1.12
N ALA A 86 -6.41 -6.87 -0.30
CA ALA A 86 -7.16 -7.98 0.29
C ALA A 86 -8.32 -7.46 1.14
N CYS A 87 -8.11 -6.35 1.87
CA CYS A 87 -9.16 -5.69 2.61
C CYS A 87 -10.15 -4.96 1.70
N GLU A 88 -9.68 -4.29 0.64
CA GLU A 88 -10.53 -3.57 -0.31
C GLU A 88 -11.52 -4.49 -1.05
N VAL A 89 -11.12 -5.72 -1.37
CA VAL A 89 -12.01 -6.71 -1.99
C VAL A 89 -12.71 -7.64 -0.99
N GLY A 90 -12.57 -7.37 0.30
CA GLY A 90 -13.33 -8.04 1.36
C GLY A 90 -12.90 -9.46 1.67
N VAL A 91 -11.71 -9.90 1.25
CA VAL A 91 -11.13 -11.19 1.68
C VAL A 91 -10.30 -11.10 2.96
N ALA A 92 -10.01 -9.87 3.42
CA ALA A 92 -9.38 -9.61 4.70
C ALA A 92 -10.11 -8.50 5.48
N GLY A 93 -9.96 -8.53 6.81
CA GLY A 93 -10.52 -7.53 7.73
C GLY A 93 -9.66 -6.28 7.88
N VAL A 94 -10.10 -5.37 8.76
CA VAL A 94 -9.37 -4.12 9.08
C VAL A 94 -8.00 -4.38 9.72
N GLU A 95 -7.81 -5.56 10.30
CA GLU A 95 -6.54 -6.03 10.84
C GLU A 95 -5.45 -6.08 9.76
N ALA A 96 -5.81 -6.43 8.52
CA ALA A 96 -4.87 -6.43 7.39
C ALA A 96 -4.38 -5.02 7.06
N ILE A 97 -5.27 -4.02 7.10
CA ILE A 97 -4.88 -2.62 6.91
C ILE A 97 -3.96 -2.15 8.03
N ASN A 98 -4.24 -2.53 9.29
CA ASN A 98 -3.34 -2.22 10.41
C ASN A 98 -1.96 -2.86 10.24
N CYS A 99 -1.87 -4.09 9.74
CA CYS A 99 -0.60 -4.73 9.39
C CYS A 99 0.11 -3.98 8.24
N ALA A 100 -0.61 -3.58 7.19
CA ALA A 100 -0.07 -2.78 6.10
C ALA A 100 0.56 -1.47 6.60
N ILE A 101 -0.14 -0.74 7.50
CA ILE A 101 0.37 0.49 8.12
C ILE A 101 1.66 0.21 8.91
N LYS A 102 1.72 -0.87 9.71
CA LYS A 102 2.93 -1.24 10.46
C LYS A 102 4.12 -1.45 9.52
N HIS A 103 3.93 -2.16 8.42
CA HIS A 103 4.98 -2.36 7.42
C HIS A 103 5.41 -1.04 6.77
N LEU A 104 4.47 -0.18 6.37
CA LEU A 104 4.75 1.12 5.76
C LEU A 104 5.47 2.09 6.71
N VAL A 105 5.19 2.04 8.02
CA VAL A 105 5.92 2.82 9.03
C VAL A 105 7.40 2.38 9.10
N VAL A 106 7.66 1.07 9.08
CA VAL A 106 9.03 0.53 9.04
C VAL A 106 9.74 0.95 7.76
N VAL A 107 9.06 0.87 6.62
CA VAL A 107 9.58 1.33 5.33
C VAL A 107 9.89 2.83 5.39
N HIS A 108 8.98 3.66 5.88
CA HIS A 108 9.17 5.12 5.95
C HIS A 108 10.38 5.52 6.78
N ALA A 109 10.62 4.82 7.91
CA ALA A 109 11.76 5.09 8.79
C ALA A 109 13.11 4.78 8.14
N HIS A 110 13.15 3.94 7.11
CA HIS A 110 14.39 3.40 6.53
C HIS A 110 14.51 3.61 5.02
N CYS A 111 13.50 4.18 4.37
CA CYS A 111 13.54 4.44 2.94
C CYS A 111 14.35 5.70 2.66
N ARG A 112 14.87 5.76 1.44
CA ARG A 112 15.57 6.93 0.92
C ARG A 112 14.56 8.07 0.70
N GLU A 113 15.06 9.30 0.68
CA GLU A 113 14.22 10.50 0.57
C GLU A 113 13.24 10.41 -0.61
N GLU A 114 13.71 9.94 -1.77
CA GLU A 114 12.94 9.82 -3.00
C GLU A 114 11.75 8.83 -2.90
N LYS A 115 11.71 7.99 -1.87
CA LYS A 115 10.60 7.05 -1.62
C LYS A 115 9.71 7.46 -0.46
N ARG A 116 10.06 8.50 0.29
CA ARG A 116 9.27 8.93 1.45
C ARG A 116 7.88 9.41 1.06
N ALA A 117 7.78 10.20 0.00
CA ALA A 117 6.49 10.70 -0.50
C ALA A 117 5.56 9.56 -0.91
N SER A 118 6.04 8.62 -1.74
CA SER A 118 5.25 7.44 -2.15
C SER A 118 4.84 6.56 -0.95
N THR A 119 5.73 6.39 0.04
CA THR A 119 5.39 5.63 1.27
C THR A 119 4.29 6.34 2.07
N ARG A 120 4.33 7.68 2.16
CA ARG A 120 3.29 8.50 2.80
C ARG A 120 1.97 8.41 2.05
N TYR A 121 1.98 8.46 0.72
CA TYR A 121 0.78 8.25 -0.11
C TYR A 121 0.07 6.94 0.25
N LYS A 122 0.79 5.81 0.22
CA LYS A 122 0.25 4.48 0.55
C LYS A 122 -0.26 4.39 1.99
N THR A 123 0.44 5.03 2.92
CA THR A 123 0.02 5.11 4.33
C THR A 123 -1.30 5.88 4.47
N GLY A 124 -1.45 6.98 3.73
CA GLY A 124 -2.70 7.75 3.66
C GLY A 124 -3.87 6.94 3.08
N GLN A 125 -3.62 6.11 2.06
CA GLN A 125 -4.64 5.20 1.51
C GLN A 125 -5.14 4.22 2.57
N CYS A 126 -4.23 3.64 3.36
CA CYS A 126 -4.58 2.73 4.44
C CYS A 126 -5.46 3.41 5.50
N TYR A 127 -5.08 4.59 5.97
CA TYR A 127 -5.88 5.35 6.95
C TYR A 127 -7.25 5.77 6.39
N SER A 128 -7.32 6.18 5.12
CA SER A 128 -8.60 6.51 4.46
C SER A 128 -9.53 5.28 4.37
N ALA A 129 -8.96 4.11 4.12
CA ALA A 129 -9.68 2.83 4.11
C ALA A 129 -10.16 2.41 5.51
N LEU A 130 -9.37 2.64 6.56
CA LEU A 130 -9.79 2.45 7.96
C LEU A 130 -10.94 3.38 8.33
N TYR A 131 -10.80 4.69 8.08
CA TYR A 131 -11.88 5.66 8.34
C TYR A 131 -13.17 5.24 7.62
N THR A 132 -13.07 4.79 6.37
CA THR A 132 -14.26 4.40 5.60
C THR A 132 -15.03 3.27 6.28
N ARG A 133 -14.33 2.32 6.92
CA ARG A 133 -14.90 1.14 7.60
C ARG A 133 -15.30 1.40 9.05
N LEU A 134 -14.45 2.10 9.80
CA LEU A 134 -14.60 2.29 11.26
C LEU A 134 -15.23 3.62 11.64
N LYS A 135 -15.26 4.59 10.71
CA LYS A 135 -15.68 5.98 10.95
C LYS A 135 -14.92 6.68 12.07
N ASN A 136 -13.70 6.22 12.37
CA ASN A 136 -12.88 6.83 13.40
C ASN A 136 -12.20 8.12 12.89
N ARG A 137 -12.38 9.22 13.62
CA ARG A 137 -11.87 10.54 13.23
C ARG A 137 -10.34 10.57 13.17
N GLU A 138 -9.66 9.90 14.09
CA GLU A 138 -8.19 9.88 14.09
C GLU A 138 -7.63 9.28 12.80
N ASP A 139 -8.28 8.26 12.23
CA ASP A 139 -7.89 7.68 10.95
C ASP A 139 -8.09 8.68 9.80
N LEU A 140 -9.16 9.49 9.85
CA LEU A 140 -9.39 10.52 8.84
C LEU A 140 -8.32 11.62 8.88
N ASP A 141 -7.99 12.08 10.08
CA ASP A 141 -6.95 13.11 10.28
C ASP A 141 -5.57 12.56 9.87
N ALA A 142 -5.26 11.31 10.22
CA ALA A 142 -4.02 10.65 9.80
C ALA A 142 -3.95 10.46 8.27
N ALA A 143 -5.06 10.16 7.60
CA ALA A 143 -5.11 10.09 6.13
C ALA A 143 -4.75 11.44 5.49
N ILE A 144 -5.36 12.53 5.98
CA ILE A 144 -5.10 13.89 5.47
C ILE A 144 -3.64 14.28 5.67
N GLU A 145 -3.09 14.06 6.86
CA GLU A 145 -1.68 14.38 7.17
C GLU A 145 -0.74 13.66 6.20
N ASN A 146 -0.96 12.35 5.97
CA ASN A 146 -0.13 11.55 5.09
C ASN A 146 -0.27 11.96 3.62
N PHE A 147 -1.48 12.22 3.14
CA PHE A 147 -1.66 12.71 1.77
C PHE A 147 -1.04 14.09 1.55
N ARG A 148 -1.19 15.02 2.51
CA ARG A 148 -0.59 16.35 2.42
C ARG A 148 0.94 16.26 2.36
N ALA A 149 1.55 15.55 3.32
CA ALA A 149 2.99 15.32 3.35
C ALA A 149 3.50 14.62 2.08
N SER A 150 2.70 13.71 1.51
CA SER A 150 3.02 13.06 0.23
C SER A 150 3.04 14.05 -0.94
N THR A 151 2.08 14.98 -1.01
CA THR A 151 2.00 15.96 -2.10
C THR A 151 3.07 17.05 -2.04
N GLU A 152 3.62 17.31 -0.85
CA GLU A 152 4.75 18.22 -0.66
C GLU A 152 6.08 17.61 -1.11
N GLY A 153 6.18 16.28 -1.14
CA GLY A 153 7.38 15.56 -1.56
C GLY A 153 7.52 15.34 -3.07
N GLU A 154 8.56 14.61 -3.46
CA GLU A 154 8.81 14.20 -4.84
C GLU A 154 7.97 12.97 -5.19
N LEU A 155 7.03 13.16 -6.11
CA LEU A 155 6.19 12.13 -6.71
C LEU A 155 6.26 12.28 -8.22
N ASP A 156 6.09 11.17 -8.94
CA ASP A 156 5.81 11.26 -10.37
C ASP A 156 4.45 11.93 -10.63
N ARG A 157 4.19 12.27 -11.89
CA ARG A 157 3.00 13.03 -12.27
C ARG A 157 1.71 12.28 -11.95
N GLU A 158 1.68 10.97 -12.14
CA GLU A 158 0.48 10.14 -11.97
C GLU A 158 0.20 9.91 -10.49
N GLU A 159 1.23 9.59 -9.72
CA GLU A 159 1.13 9.42 -8.27
C GLU A 159 0.76 10.74 -7.58
N ARG A 160 1.36 11.87 -7.99
CA ARG A 160 1.00 13.21 -7.50
C ARG A 160 -0.47 13.53 -7.76
N GLN A 161 -0.93 13.24 -8.96
CA GLN A 161 -2.32 13.48 -9.37
C GLN A 161 -3.30 12.63 -8.55
N SER A 162 -2.94 11.37 -8.30
CA SER A 162 -3.71 10.46 -7.46
C SER A 162 -3.73 10.94 -6.01
N ALA A 163 -2.58 11.34 -5.45
CA ALA A 163 -2.46 11.87 -4.10
C ALA A 163 -3.30 13.13 -3.87
N LEU A 164 -3.28 14.09 -4.82
CA LEU A 164 -4.12 15.30 -4.75
C LEU A 164 -5.62 14.97 -4.79
N THR A 165 -6.01 14.01 -5.63
CA THR A 165 -7.40 13.55 -5.73
C THR A 165 -7.86 12.89 -4.42
N GLU A 166 -7.01 12.04 -3.84
CA GLU A 166 -7.27 11.41 -2.54
C GLU A 166 -7.35 12.44 -1.41
N LEU A 167 -6.42 13.41 -1.37
CA LEU A 167 -6.43 14.51 -0.40
C LEU A 167 -7.73 15.31 -0.48
N SER A 168 -8.10 15.77 -1.68
CA SER A 168 -9.33 16.53 -1.92
C SER A 168 -10.56 15.78 -1.44
N ARG A 169 -10.67 14.48 -1.76
CA ARG A 169 -11.80 13.64 -1.35
C ARG A 169 -11.83 13.45 0.16
N THR A 170 -10.67 13.32 0.80
CA THR A 170 -10.55 13.09 2.24
C THR A 170 -10.90 14.36 3.03
N LEU A 171 -10.47 15.52 2.55
CA LEU A 171 -10.88 16.83 3.07
C LEU A 171 -12.40 17.06 2.93
N ALA A 172 -12.98 16.72 1.77
CA ALA A 172 -14.43 16.79 1.58
C ALA A 172 -15.19 15.88 2.57
N LYS A 173 -14.73 14.65 2.79
CA LYS A 173 -15.29 13.74 3.81
C LYS A 173 -15.23 14.35 5.21
N LYS A 174 -14.14 15.05 5.54
CA LYS A 174 -13.98 15.72 6.84
C LYS A 174 -14.94 16.90 6.99
N TYR A 175 -15.08 17.72 5.94
CA TYR A 175 -16.07 18.78 5.88
C TYR A 175 -17.50 18.24 6.09
N ASP A 176 -17.87 17.15 5.42
CA ASP A 176 -19.21 16.58 5.58
C ASP A 176 -19.47 16.08 7.01
N ALA A 177 -18.44 15.56 7.68
CA ALA A 177 -18.53 15.08 9.06
C ALA A 177 -18.57 16.21 10.11
N LEU A 178 -17.87 17.33 9.88
CA LEU A 178 -17.65 18.38 10.89
C LEU A 178 -18.30 19.74 10.56
N ARG A 179 -18.66 19.97 9.30
CA ARG A 179 -19.11 21.26 8.73
C ARG A 179 -18.10 22.42 8.90
N GLU A 180 -16.83 22.11 9.09
CA GLU A 180 -15.76 23.11 9.24
C GLU A 180 -15.32 23.66 7.86
N ARG A 181 -15.68 24.91 7.55
CA ARG A 181 -15.47 25.52 6.22
C ARG A 181 -14.03 25.50 5.69
N ILE A 182 -13.03 25.47 6.57
CA ILE A 182 -11.61 25.47 6.20
C ILE A 182 -11.25 24.22 5.38
N ASP A 183 -11.79 23.05 5.74
CA ASP A 183 -11.53 21.81 5.01
C ASP A 183 -12.13 21.84 3.59
N LEU A 184 -13.25 22.53 3.39
CA LEU A 184 -13.89 22.68 2.08
C LEU A 184 -13.08 23.60 1.15
N GLU A 185 -12.58 24.71 1.68
CA GLU A 185 -11.73 25.64 0.92
C GLU A 185 -10.44 24.95 0.48
N GLU A 186 -9.79 24.21 1.37
CA GLU A 186 -8.60 23.43 1.00
C GLU A 186 -8.94 22.35 -0.05
N ALA A 187 -10.04 21.61 0.11
CA ALA A 187 -10.46 20.57 -0.82
C ALA A 187 -10.63 21.08 -2.26
N THR A 188 -11.15 22.30 -2.44
CA THR A 188 -11.33 22.92 -3.75
C THR A 188 -10.02 23.39 -4.36
N GLN A 189 -9.08 23.90 -3.55
CA GLN A 189 -7.76 24.32 -4.01
C GLN A 189 -6.89 23.14 -4.48
N VAL A 190 -6.95 22.01 -3.78
CA VAL A 190 -6.18 20.81 -4.14
C VAL A 190 -6.87 19.95 -5.21
N CYS A 191 -8.13 20.26 -5.54
CA CYS A 191 -8.87 19.54 -6.57
C CYS A 191 -8.22 19.80 -7.95
N PRO A 192 -7.84 18.75 -8.70
CA PRO A 192 -7.18 18.89 -10.00
C PRO A 192 -7.95 19.70 -11.05
N ASN A 193 -9.28 19.73 -10.92
CA ASN A 193 -10.19 20.46 -11.81
C ASN A 193 -10.61 21.83 -11.25
N GLY A 194 -10.19 22.20 -10.04
CA GLY A 194 -10.55 23.46 -9.38
C GLY A 194 -9.84 24.71 -9.92
N ARG A 195 -8.84 24.54 -10.81
CA ARG A 195 -8.02 25.64 -11.35
C ARG A 195 -8.58 26.32 -12.61
N THR A 196 -9.79 25.99 -13.07
CA THR A 196 -10.39 26.63 -14.26
C THR A 196 -11.39 27.75 -13.94
N GLY A 197 -11.44 28.23 -12.69
CA GLY A 197 -12.37 29.27 -12.26
C GLY A 197 -11.87 30.72 -12.25
N GLU A 198 -10.59 30.98 -12.52
CA GLU A 198 -10.06 32.36 -12.54
C GLU A 198 -8.99 32.56 -13.61
N SER A 199 -9.40 33.06 -14.78
CA SER A 199 -8.64 33.97 -15.62
C SER A 199 -9.55 34.56 -16.70
N ARG A 200 -9.85 35.84 -16.49
CA ARG A 200 -10.41 36.91 -17.35
C ARG A 200 -10.77 36.60 -18.80
#